data_AF-A0A8R1Y009-F1
#
_entry.id   AF-A0A8R1Y009-F1
#
_cell.length_a   1.000
_cell.length_b   1.000
_cell.length_c   1.000
_cell.angle_alpha   90.00
_cell.angle_beta   90.00
_cell.angle_gamma   90.00
#
_symmetry.space_group_name_H-M   'P 1'
#
loop_
_entity.id
_entity.type
_entity.pdbx_description
1 polymer ?
#
loop_
_entity_poly.entity_id
_entity_poly.type
_entity_poly.pdbx_seq_one_letter_code
_entity_poly.pdbx_strand_id
1 'polypeptide(L)'
;MISFKEQGNWFKTEQYIHNYPHCWRTDTPLIYRAMPSWYIAVTKFKRRMMELNKRVNWIPNHIRDGQFGKWLEGAHDWSISRNRFWGTPIPVWKSDDARYPRVDVHGSIAELERDFNVKIDDLHRPFIDSLTRPNPDDPTKKSVMRRISDVFDCWFESGSMPFAQVHYPFENKKWFRDNFPADFITEYLAQTRGCLSKRSQILFSP
;
A
#
# COMPACT_ATOMS: atom_id res chain seq x y z
N MET A 1 0.63 36.75 -4.57
CA MET A 1 0.67 37.36 -5.92
C MET A 1 0.71 38.89 -5.84
N ILE A 2 -0.12 39.52 -4.99
CA ILE A 2 -0.13 40.98 -4.77
C ILE A 2 1.24 41.50 -4.28
N SER A 3 1.81 40.85 -3.27
CA SER A 3 3.11 41.26 -2.68
C SER A 3 4.27 41.33 -3.67
N PHE A 4 4.36 40.39 -4.63
CA PHE A 4 5.42 40.40 -5.65
C PHE A 4 5.28 41.56 -6.65
N LYS A 5 4.04 41.99 -6.94
CA LYS A 5 3.77 43.14 -7.82
C LYS A 5 4.17 44.45 -7.14
N GLU A 6 3.81 44.61 -5.87
CA GLU A 6 4.12 45.81 -5.08
C GLU A 6 5.64 46.01 -4.89
N GLN A 7 6.39 44.91 -4.82
CA GLN A 7 7.86 44.94 -4.70
C GLN A 7 8.61 45.16 -6.03
N GLY A 8 7.91 45.30 -7.16
CA GLY A 8 8.54 45.42 -8.49
C GLY A 8 9.18 44.14 -9.03
N ASN A 9 9.01 43.01 -8.34
CA ASN A 9 9.61 41.71 -8.68
C ASN A 9 8.70 40.83 -9.57
N TRP A 10 7.85 41.45 -10.37
CA TRP A 10 6.86 40.76 -11.20
C TRP A 10 6.87 41.33 -12.62
N PHE A 11 7.09 40.46 -13.62
CA PHE A 11 7.19 40.87 -15.02
C PHE A 11 5.88 40.68 -15.81
N LYS A 12 5.22 39.52 -15.65
CA LYS A 12 4.02 39.15 -16.42
C LYS A 12 3.15 38.16 -15.66
N THR A 13 1.84 38.23 -15.85
CA THR A 13 0.87 37.19 -15.44
C THR A 13 0.17 36.75 -16.70
N GLU A 14 0.14 35.43 -16.90
CA GLU A 14 -0.65 34.77 -17.92
C GLU A 14 -1.43 33.64 -17.27
N GLN A 15 -2.55 33.26 -17.89
CA GLN A 15 -3.27 32.05 -17.53
C GLN A 15 -2.68 30.87 -18.30
N TYR A 16 -2.42 29.77 -17.61
CA TYR A 16 -1.89 28.55 -18.22
C TYR A 16 -2.96 27.45 -18.16
N ILE A 17 -3.49 27.08 -19.32
CA ILE A 17 -4.48 26.01 -19.45
C ILE A 17 -3.73 24.70 -19.67
N HIS A 18 -3.81 23.80 -18.69
CA HIS A 18 -3.14 22.51 -18.76
C HIS A 18 -3.86 21.45 -17.94
N ASN A 19 -3.52 20.19 -18.19
CA ASN A 19 -4.01 19.08 -17.38
C ASN A 19 -3.32 19.07 -16.03
N TYR A 20 -4.12 19.02 -14.96
CA TYR A 20 -3.65 18.97 -13.58
C TYR A 20 -4.25 17.74 -12.87
N PRO A 21 -3.48 17.04 -12.02
CA PRO A 21 -3.99 15.86 -11.32
C PRO A 21 -4.98 16.27 -10.21
N HIS A 22 -6.14 15.63 -10.22
CA HIS A 22 -7.19 15.78 -9.21
C HIS A 22 -7.42 14.47 -8.47
N CYS A 23 -7.95 14.56 -7.25
CA CYS A 23 -8.34 13.38 -6.47
C CYS A 23 -9.44 12.62 -7.21
N TRP A 24 -9.20 11.33 -7.49
CA TRP A 24 -10.14 10.47 -8.24
C TRP A 24 -11.50 10.24 -7.56
N ARG A 25 -11.66 10.67 -6.31
CA ARG A 25 -12.89 10.50 -5.52
C ARG A 25 -13.62 11.81 -5.23
N THR A 26 -12.88 12.92 -5.09
CA THR A 26 -13.45 14.21 -4.65
C THR A 26 -13.25 15.34 -5.66
N ASP A 27 -12.55 15.09 -6.78
CA ASP A 27 -12.23 16.07 -7.82
C ASP A 27 -11.48 17.33 -7.33
N THR A 28 -10.91 17.28 -6.13
CA THR A 28 -10.09 18.36 -5.58
C THR A 28 -8.67 18.34 -6.17
N PRO A 29 -8.07 19.49 -6.53
CA PRO A 29 -6.71 19.54 -7.05
C PRO A 29 -5.71 18.93 -6.06
N LEU A 30 -4.84 18.05 -6.54
CA LEU A 30 -3.80 17.45 -5.69
C LEU A 30 -2.62 18.41 -5.50
N ILE A 31 -1.93 18.31 -4.37
CA ILE A 31 -0.71 19.07 -4.12
C ILE A 31 0.40 18.08 -3.77
N TYR A 32 1.53 18.19 -4.45
CA TYR A 32 2.71 17.41 -4.11
C TYR A 32 3.39 18.01 -2.88
N ARG A 33 3.43 17.24 -1.78
CA ARG A 33 4.05 17.62 -0.51
C ARG A 33 4.81 16.42 0.06
N ALA A 34 5.97 16.69 0.67
CA ALA A 34 6.71 15.66 1.39
C ALA A 34 5.95 15.27 2.68
N MET A 35 5.62 13.98 2.81
CA MET A 35 4.91 13.39 3.95
C MET A 35 5.52 12.01 4.24
N PRO A 36 5.57 11.57 5.52
CA PRO A 36 5.97 10.20 5.83
C PRO A 36 4.93 9.21 5.28
N SER A 37 5.39 8.11 4.69
CA SER A 37 4.52 7.03 4.21
C SER A 37 5.29 5.70 4.19
N TRP A 38 4.56 4.60 4.20
CA TRP A 38 5.12 3.25 4.05
C TRP A 38 5.06 2.82 2.59
N TYR A 39 6.16 2.25 2.10
CA TYR A 39 6.32 1.88 0.71
C TYR A 39 6.69 0.40 0.55
N ILE A 40 6.14 -0.22 -0.50
CA ILE A 40 6.69 -1.46 -1.05
C ILE A 40 7.73 -1.09 -2.11
N ALA A 41 8.93 -1.67 -1.99
CA ALA A 41 10.05 -1.45 -2.89
C ALA A 41 9.86 -2.15 -4.26
N VAL A 42 8.81 -1.77 -4.98
CA VAL A 42 8.41 -2.29 -6.30
C VAL A 42 9.56 -2.25 -7.29
N THR A 43 10.40 -1.21 -7.21
CA THR A 43 11.57 -1.04 -8.07
C THR A 43 12.52 -2.24 -8.01
N LYS A 44 12.62 -2.95 -6.88
CA LYS A 44 13.48 -4.14 -6.71
C LYS A 44 13.04 -5.35 -7.53
N PHE A 45 11.75 -5.49 -7.82
CA PHE A 45 11.20 -6.63 -8.57
C PHE A 45 10.49 -6.21 -9.87
N LYS A 46 10.65 -4.95 -10.28
CA LYS A 46 10.09 -4.39 -11.53
C LYS A 46 10.38 -5.24 -12.76
N ARG A 47 11.64 -5.68 -12.91
CA ARG A 47 12.05 -6.53 -14.04
C ARG A 47 11.28 -7.85 -14.08
N ARG A 48 11.09 -8.49 -12.91
CA ARG A 48 10.32 -9.73 -12.78
C ARG A 48 8.85 -9.51 -13.14
N MET A 49 8.26 -8.38 -12.75
CA MET A 49 6.89 -8.05 -13.17
C MET A 49 6.76 -7.91 -14.68
N MET A 50 7.71 -7.26 -15.33
CA MET A 50 7.72 -7.11 -16.79
C MET A 50 7.85 -8.46 -17.50
N GLU A 51 8.75 -9.33 -17.01
CA GLU A 51 8.95 -10.68 -17.54
C GLU A 51 7.66 -11.52 -17.41
N LEU A 52 7.06 -11.55 -16.22
CA LEU A 52 5.84 -12.30 -15.97
C LEU A 52 4.66 -11.74 -16.79
N ASN A 53 4.59 -10.42 -16.96
CA ASN A 53 3.57 -9.80 -17.82
C ASN A 53 3.65 -10.28 -19.28
N LYS A 54 4.85 -10.59 -19.81
CA LYS A 54 4.99 -11.14 -21.17
C LYS A 54 4.33 -12.52 -21.32
N ARG A 55 4.22 -13.29 -20.23
CA ARG A 55 3.61 -14.63 -20.20
C ARG A 55 2.08 -14.58 -20.11
N VAL A 56 1.50 -13.44 -19.77
CA VAL A 56 0.05 -13.27 -19.66
C VAL A 56 -0.54 -13.06 -21.06
N ASN A 57 -1.60 -13.80 -21.38
CA ASN A 57 -2.39 -13.61 -22.60
C ASN A 57 -3.41 -12.49 -22.40
N TRP A 58 -3.07 -11.27 -22.80
CA TRP A 58 -3.95 -10.10 -22.68
C TRP A 58 -4.92 -10.02 -23.85
N ILE A 59 -6.20 -9.80 -23.59
CA ILE A 59 -7.18 -9.48 -24.63
C ILE A 59 -7.70 -8.06 -24.38
N PRO A 60 -7.44 -7.08 -25.26
CA PRO A 60 -6.65 -7.17 -26.48
C PRO A 60 -5.12 -7.20 -26.25
N ASN A 61 -4.39 -7.90 -27.14
CA ASN A 61 -2.95 -8.18 -27.01
C ASN A 61 -2.08 -6.94 -26.80
N HIS A 62 -2.42 -5.82 -27.43
CA HIS A 62 -1.62 -4.60 -27.37
C HIS A 62 -1.57 -3.98 -25.96
N ILE A 63 -2.45 -4.36 -25.02
CA ILE A 63 -2.39 -3.85 -23.65
C ILE A 63 -1.15 -4.35 -22.91
N ARG A 64 -0.73 -5.59 -23.18
CA ARG A 64 0.45 -6.23 -22.58
C ARG A 64 1.71 -5.38 -22.77
N ASP A 65 1.94 -4.95 -24.00
CA ASP A 65 3.15 -4.22 -24.41
C ASP A 65 2.92 -2.70 -24.47
N GLY A 66 1.66 -2.27 -24.54
CA GLY A 66 1.22 -0.88 -24.56
C GLY A 66 0.95 -0.34 -23.16
N GLN A 67 -0.32 -0.06 -22.85
CA GLN A 67 -0.68 0.70 -21.65
C GLN A 67 -0.14 0.09 -20.35
N PHE A 68 -0.26 -1.23 -20.18
CA PHE A 68 0.17 -1.90 -18.96
C PHE A 68 1.69 -2.12 -18.95
N GLY A 69 2.27 -2.57 -20.05
CA GLY A 69 3.72 -2.76 -20.20
C GLY A 69 4.51 -1.48 -19.92
N LYS A 70 4.13 -0.37 -20.55
CA LYS A 70 4.76 0.94 -20.32
C LYS A 70 4.58 1.46 -18.91
N TRP A 71 3.44 1.15 -18.27
CA TRP A 71 3.23 1.49 -16.87
C TRP A 71 4.19 0.71 -15.95
N LEU A 72 4.39 -0.58 -16.22
CA LEU A 72 5.35 -1.41 -15.47
C LEU A 72 6.79 -0.92 -15.65
N GLU A 73 7.18 -0.48 -16.85
CA GLU A 73 8.50 0.08 -17.13
C GLU A 73 8.80 1.32 -16.26
N GLY A 74 7.80 2.19 -16.11
CA GLY A 74 7.85 3.39 -15.29
C GLY A 74 7.43 3.20 -13.83
N ALA A 75 7.24 1.96 -13.35
CA ALA A 75 6.73 1.73 -12.01
C ALA A 75 7.71 2.24 -10.93
N HIS A 76 7.17 3.04 -10.01
CA HIS A 76 7.84 3.52 -8.79
C HIS A 76 7.42 2.68 -7.58
N ASP A 77 8.14 2.87 -6.47
CA ASP A 77 7.78 2.27 -5.18
C ASP A 77 6.36 2.68 -4.78
N TRP A 78 5.61 1.71 -4.29
CA TRP A 78 4.18 1.89 -4.03
C TRP A 78 3.96 2.33 -2.60
N SER A 79 3.46 3.55 -2.42
CA SER A 79 2.92 4.02 -1.13
C SER A 79 1.66 3.23 -0.77
N ILE A 80 1.77 2.36 0.23
CA ILE A 80 0.70 1.48 0.71
C ILE A 80 0.00 2.03 1.94
N SER A 81 0.50 3.09 2.58
CA SER A 81 -0.15 3.66 3.75
C SER A 81 -1.11 4.79 3.42
N ARG A 82 -2.22 4.87 4.17
CA ARG A 82 -3.23 5.91 4.07
C ARG A 82 -3.57 6.41 5.46
N ASN A 83 -3.58 7.74 5.64
CA ASN A 83 -4.06 8.36 6.88
C ASN A 83 -5.60 8.40 6.85
N ARG A 84 -6.24 7.25 7.08
CA ARG A 84 -7.70 7.07 7.04
C ARG A 84 -8.17 6.24 8.22
N PHE A 85 -9.47 6.29 8.50
CA PHE A 85 -10.08 5.58 9.65
C PHE A 85 -10.57 4.18 9.28
N TRP A 86 -11.19 4.03 8.10
CA TRP A 86 -11.75 2.76 7.63
C TRP A 86 -10.86 2.11 6.58
N GLY A 87 -10.51 0.85 6.80
CA GLY A 87 -9.59 0.03 6.00
C GLY A 87 -8.77 -0.89 6.91
N THR A 88 -8.11 -1.89 6.33
CA THR A 88 -7.27 -2.82 7.10
C THR A 88 -6.11 -2.07 7.76
N PRO A 89 -5.97 -2.10 9.09
CA PRO A 89 -4.84 -1.46 9.76
C PRO A 89 -3.52 -2.10 9.36
N ILE A 90 -2.49 -1.28 9.18
CA ILE A 90 -1.14 -1.81 8.95
C ILE A 90 -0.63 -2.41 10.27
N PRO A 91 -0.21 -3.69 10.31
CA PRO A 91 0.08 -4.42 11.55
C PRO A 91 1.52 -4.13 12.03
N VAL A 92 1.88 -2.85 12.08
CA VAL A 92 3.22 -2.40 12.47
C VAL A 92 3.15 -1.69 13.81
N TRP A 93 3.88 -2.22 14.79
CA TRP A 93 4.13 -1.57 16.08
C TRP A 93 5.53 -0.98 16.10
N LYS A 94 5.62 0.29 16.47
CA LYS A 94 6.88 1.03 16.56
C LYS A 94 7.07 1.57 17.97
N SER A 95 8.33 1.56 18.43
CA SER A 95 8.73 2.22 19.68
C SER A 95 8.44 3.72 19.63
N ASP A 96 7.92 4.27 20.72
CA ASP A 96 7.73 5.71 20.88
C ASP A 96 9.00 6.47 21.32
N ASP A 97 10.11 5.77 21.56
CA ASP A 97 11.40 6.37 21.91
C ASP A 97 12.48 6.07 20.86
N ALA A 98 13.04 7.13 20.28
CA ALA A 98 14.09 7.03 19.27
C ALA A 98 15.42 6.45 19.81
N ARG A 99 15.63 6.44 21.13
CA ARG A 99 16.81 5.83 21.76
C ARG A 99 16.77 4.30 21.75
N TYR A 100 15.57 3.74 21.66
CA TYR A 100 15.33 2.30 21.59
C TYR A 100 14.49 1.99 20.33
N PRO A 101 15.05 2.19 19.12
CA PRO A 101 14.30 2.05 17.89
C PRO A 101 13.96 0.57 17.63
N ARG A 102 12.67 0.25 17.65
CA ARG A 102 12.14 -1.07 17.33
C ARG A 102 10.92 -0.93 16.43
N VAL A 103 10.80 -1.85 15.48
CA VAL A 103 9.63 -2.02 14.61
C VAL A 103 9.29 -3.50 14.59
N ASP A 104 8.11 -3.85 15.07
CA ASP A 104 7.55 -5.20 14.96
C ASP A 104 6.45 -5.20 13.90
N VAL A 105 6.39 -6.28 13.11
CA VAL A 105 5.33 -6.51 12.12
C VAL A 105 4.66 -7.82 12.46
N HIS A 106 3.38 -7.78 12.83
CA HIS A 106 2.62 -8.96 13.22
C HIS A 106 1.93 -9.58 12.01
N GLY A 107 2.17 -10.88 11.79
CA GLY A 107 1.66 -11.63 10.64
C GLY A 107 0.35 -12.37 10.91
N SER A 108 -0.11 -12.44 12.17
CA SER A 108 -1.31 -13.18 12.55
C SER A 108 -1.97 -12.65 13.83
N ILE A 109 -3.25 -12.99 14.02
CA ILE A 109 -3.97 -12.73 15.28
C ILE A 109 -3.26 -13.44 16.44
N ALA A 110 -2.83 -14.69 16.26
CA ALA A 110 -2.13 -15.45 17.29
C ALA A 110 -0.83 -14.77 17.78
N GLU A 111 -0.07 -14.13 16.89
CA GLU A 111 1.11 -13.33 17.28
C GLU A 111 0.72 -12.10 18.10
N LEU A 112 -0.36 -11.41 17.73
CA LEU A 112 -0.87 -10.27 18.49
C LEU A 112 -1.37 -10.71 19.87
N GLU A 113 -2.19 -11.75 19.94
CA GLU A 113 -2.73 -12.26 21.20
C GLU A 113 -1.62 -12.71 22.14
N ARG A 114 -0.56 -13.36 21.62
CA ARG A 114 0.64 -13.71 22.38
C ARG A 114 1.38 -12.48 22.91
N ASP A 115 1.63 -11.50 22.07
CA ASP A 115 2.49 -10.36 22.40
C ASP A 115 1.81 -9.32 23.32
N PHE A 116 0.48 -9.21 23.24
CA PHE A 116 -0.32 -8.28 24.04
C PHE A 116 -1.12 -8.98 25.16
N ASN A 117 -1.12 -10.32 25.20
CA ASN A 117 -1.82 -11.14 26.18
C ASN A 117 -3.31 -10.76 26.31
N VAL A 118 -3.97 -10.58 25.16
CA VAL A 118 -5.39 -10.29 25.04
C VAL A 118 -5.99 -11.18 23.96
N LYS A 119 -7.30 -11.43 24.05
CA LYS A 119 -8.03 -12.03 22.93
C LYS A 119 -8.43 -10.94 21.95
N ILE A 120 -8.31 -11.20 20.65
CA ILE A 120 -8.63 -10.24 19.60
C ILE A 120 -9.74 -10.81 18.71
N ASP A 121 -10.93 -10.23 18.83
CA ASP A 121 -12.08 -10.62 18.01
C ASP A 121 -12.28 -9.69 16.78
N ASP A 122 -11.76 -8.45 16.82
CA ASP A 122 -11.84 -7.48 15.73
C ASP A 122 -10.50 -6.74 15.55
N LEU A 123 -10.00 -6.74 14.32
CA LEU A 123 -8.73 -6.11 13.93
C LEU A 123 -8.88 -4.65 13.49
N HIS A 124 -10.07 -4.06 13.49
CA HIS A 124 -10.25 -2.67 13.07
C HIS A 124 -9.66 -1.68 14.10
N ARG A 125 -9.25 -0.51 13.58
CA ARG A 125 -8.52 0.54 14.32
C ARG A 125 -8.99 0.82 15.76
N PRO A 126 -10.28 1.07 16.06
CA PRO A 126 -10.64 1.45 17.43
C PRO A 126 -10.32 0.34 18.46
N PHE A 127 -10.27 -0.92 18.03
CA PHE A 127 -10.07 -2.06 18.92
C PHE A 127 -8.58 -2.40 19.10
N ILE A 128 -7.75 -2.16 18.10
CA ILE A 128 -6.33 -2.51 18.14
C ILE A 128 -5.38 -1.32 18.34
N ASP A 129 -5.82 -0.08 18.14
CA ASP A 129 -4.98 1.12 18.31
C ASP A 129 -4.53 1.32 19.78
N SER A 130 -5.27 0.74 20.74
CA SER A 130 -4.95 0.77 22.18
C SER A 130 -3.98 -0.33 22.62
N LEU A 131 -3.70 -1.31 21.77
CA LEU A 131 -2.79 -2.41 22.08
C LEU A 131 -1.36 -1.88 22.15
N THR A 132 -0.81 -1.88 23.36
CA THR A 132 0.51 -1.37 23.65
C THR A 132 1.23 -2.30 24.62
N ARG A 133 2.56 -2.34 24.50
CA ARG A 133 3.42 -3.14 25.38
C ARG A 133 4.74 -2.43 25.60
N PRO A 134 5.44 -2.65 26.72
CA PRO A 134 6.80 -2.15 26.89
C PRO A 134 7.69 -2.61 25.74
N ASN A 135 8.58 -1.73 25.28
CA ASN A 135 9.57 -2.08 24.29
C ASN A 135 10.55 -3.09 24.89
N PRO A 136 10.66 -4.31 24.33
CA PRO A 136 11.58 -5.33 24.83
C PRO A 136 13.06 -4.93 24.72
N ASP A 137 13.41 -3.97 23.86
CA ASP A 137 14.79 -3.51 23.66
C ASP A 137 15.19 -2.40 24.65
N ASP A 138 14.25 -1.89 25.45
CA ASP A 138 14.50 -0.89 26.48
C ASP A 138 14.64 -1.56 27.87
N PRO A 139 15.85 -1.59 28.45
CA PRO A 139 16.09 -2.19 29.76
C PRO A 139 15.28 -1.52 30.90
N THR A 140 14.93 -0.24 30.73
CA THR A 140 14.13 0.50 31.71
C THR A 140 12.64 0.22 31.60
N LYS A 141 12.21 -0.42 30.50
CA LYS A 141 10.81 -0.72 30.16
C LYS A 141 9.92 0.53 30.11
N LYS A 142 10.50 1.71 29.86
CA LYS A 142 9.76 2.99 29.83
C LYS A 142 9.22 3.31 28.44
N SER A 143 9.95 2.97 27.39
CA SER A 143 9.47 3.10 26.02
C SER A 143 8.42 2.02 25.71
N VAL A 144 7.48 2.38 24.85
CA VAL A 144 6.27 1.61 24.57
C VAL A 144 6.16 1.37 23.06
N MET A 145 5.85 0.13 22.70
CA MET A 145 5.49 -0.25 21.34
C MET A 145 4.03 0.15 21.09
N ARG A 146 3.79 0.95 20.04
CA ARG A 146 2.47 1.42 19.64
C ARG A 146 2.24 1.17 18.15
N ARG A 147 1.02 0.80 17.76
CA ARG A 147 0.68 0.67 16.35
C ARG A 147 0.86 2.02 15.65
N ILE A 148 1.36 2.01 14.42
CA ILE A 148 1.24 3.19 13.55
C ILE A 148 -0.24 3.47 13.29
N SER A 149 -0.65 4.72 13.05
CA SER A 149 -2.07 5.05 12.85
C SER A 149 -2.60 4.70 11.45
N ASP A 150 -1.70 4.44 10.50
CA ASP A 150 -2.03 4.20 9.10
C ASP A 150 -2.83 2.92 8.85
N VAL A 151 -3.68 2.97 7.82
CA VAL A 151 -4.35 1.82 7.21
C VAL A 151 -3.76 1.55 5.82
N PHE A 152 -3.99 0.35 5.30
CA PHE A 152 -3.59 0.00 3.94
C PHE A 152 -4.35 0.81 2.88
N ASP A 153 -3.68 1.03 1.75
CA ASP A 153 -4.27 1.35 0.48
C ASP A 153 -5.26 0.25 0.09
N CYS A 154 -6.50 0.60 -0.27
CA CYS A 154 -7.52 -0.41 -0.57
C CYS A 154 -7.14 -1.35 -1.73
N TRP A 155 -6.28 -0.88 -2.63
CA TRP A 155 -5.76 -1.73 -3.69
C TRP A 155 -4.80 -2.83 -3.20
N PHE A 156 -4.21 -2.66 -2.01
CA PHE A 156 -3.46 -3.73 -1.34
C PHE A 156 -4.39 -4.86 -0.91
N GLU A 157 -5.55 -4.53 -0.35
CA GLU A 157 -6.59 -5.50 0.01
C GLU A 157 -7.10 -6.23 -1.25
N SER A 158 -7.50 -5.48 -2.28
CA SER A 158 -7.98 -6.05 -3.54
C SER A 158 -6.92 -6.91 -4.24
N GLY A 159 -5.66 -6.49 -4.23
CA GLY A 159 -4.57 -7.26 -4.84
C GLY A 159 -4.18 -8.51 -4.04
N SER A 160 -4.50 -8.55 -2.74
CA SER A 160 -4.30 -9.71 -1.85
C SER A 160 -5.38 -10.78 -1.96
N MET A 161 -6.51 -10.45 -2.61
CA MET A 161 -7.67 -11.33 -2.81
C MET A 161 -7.32 -12.79 -3.17
N PRO A 162 -6.37 -13.10 -4.08
CA PRO A 162 -6.13 -14.48 -4.51
C PRO A 162 -5.82 -15.45 -3.36
N PHE A 163 -5.11 -15.00 -2.34
CA PHE A 163 -4.77 -15.79 -1.15
C PHE A 163 -5.65 -15.44 0.07
N ALA A 164 -6.00 -14.16 0.23
CA ALA A 164 -6.77 -13.68 1.38
C ALA A 164 -8.19 -14.27 1.42
N GLN A 165 -8.82 -14.48 0.26
CA GLN A 165 -10.19 -15.01 0.18
C GLN A 165 -10.37 -16.41 0.78
N VAL A 166 -9.28 -17.18 0.89
CA VAL A 166 -9.27 -18.56 1.40
C VAL A 166 -8.48 -18.70 2.69
N HIS A 167 -8.18 -17.59 3.38
CA HIS A 167 -7.44 -17.58 4.64
C HIS A 167 -6.04 -18.22 4.53
N TYR A 168 -5.42 -18.21 3.34
CA TYR A 168 -4.03 -18.63 3.17
C TYR A 168 -3.09 -17.62 3.88
N PRO A 169 -2.04 -18.06 4.59
CA PRO A 169 -1.50 -19.42 4.66
C PRO A 169 -2.04 -20.27 5.82
N PHE A 170 -3.05 -19.82 6.57
CA PHE A 170 -3.55 -20.53 7.75
C PHE A 170 -4.40 -21.75 7.37
N GLU A 171 -5.28 -21.59 6.38
CA GLU A 171 -6.19 -22.63 5.90
C GLU A 171 -6.12 -22.80 4.37
N ASN A 172 -6.84 -23.81 3.85
CA ASN A 172 -7.08 -24.01 2.42
C ASN A 172 -5.82 -24.07 1.53
N LYS A 173 -4.67 -24.46 2.08
CA LYS A 173 -3.39 -24.51 1.37
C LYS A 173 -3.45 -25.33 0.08
N LYS A 174 -4.13 -26.48 0.10
CA LYS A 174 -4.29 -27.33 -1.09
C LYS A 174 -5.13 -26.62 -2.14
N TRP A 175 -6.29 -26.09 -1.75
CA TRP A 175 -7.15 -25.33 -2.65
C TRP A 175 -6.40 -24.16 -3.29
N PHE A 176 -5.66 -23.37 -2.51
CA PHE A 176 -4.88 -22.25 -3.05
C PHE A 176 -3.85 -22.71 -4.09
N ARG A 177 -3.08 -23.77 -3.79
CA ARG A 177 -2.09 -24.31 -4.75
C ARG A 177 -2.72 -24.87 -6.02
N ASP A 178 -3.89 -25.48 -5.92
CA ASP A 178 -4.58 -26.08 -7.06
C ASP A 178 -5.29 -25.03 -7.94
N ASN A 179 -5.60 -23.86 -7.39
CA ASN A 179 -6.34 -22.78 -8.08
C ASN A 179 -5.48 -21.53 -8.35
N PHE A 180 -4.19 -21.56 -8.01
CA PHE A 180 -3.23 -20.50 -8.29
C PHE A 180 -2.14 -20.99 -9.25
N PRO A 181 -1.86 -20.29 -10.37
CA PRO A 181 -2.47 -19.02 -10.82
C PRO A 181 -3.87 -19.22 -11.41
N ALA A 182 -4.70 -18.15 -11.38
CA ALA A 182 -6.03 -18.16 -12.00
C ALA A 182 -5.94 -18.19 -13.54
N ASP A 183 -6.86 -18.91 -14.18
CA ASP A 183 -6.88 -19.08 -15.65
C ASP A 183 -7.38 -17.83 -16.41
N PHE A 184 -8.35 -17.11 -15.84
CA PHE A 184 -9.01 -15.99 -16.50
C PHE A 184 -9.48 -14.92 -15.51
N ILE A 185 -9.34 -13.66 -15.92
CA ILE A 185 -9.86 -12.48 -15.21
C ILE A 185 -10.38 -11.52 -16.28
N THR A 186 -11.57 -10.96 -16.05
CA THR A 186 -12.12 -9.89 -16.87
C THR A 186 -12.39 -8.67 -16.02
N GLU A 187 -11.83 -7.55 -16.43
CA GLU A 187 -11.96 -6.26 -15.79
C GLU A 187 -11.91 -5.17 -16.86
N TYR A 188 -12.45 -4.00 -16.57
CA TYR A 188 -12.44 -2.89 -17.52
C TYR A 188 -11.05 -2.22 -17.61
N LEU A 189 -10.80 -1.49 -18.70
CA LEU A 189 -9.49 -0.95 -19.06
C LEU A 189 -8.78 -0.15 -17.96
N ALA A 190 -9.51 0.61 -17.13
CA ALA A 190 -8.86 1.42 -16.09
C ALA A 190 -8.21 0.57 -14.98
N GLN A 191 -8.54 -0.72 -14.87
CA GLN A 191 -7.89 -1.64 -13.94
C GLN A 191 -6.42 -1.91 -14.28
N THR A 192 -5.95 -1.51 -15.47
CA THR A 192 -4.51 -1.44 -15.79
C THR A 192 -3.73 -0.53 -14.83
N ARG A 193 -4.41 0.40 -14.13
CA ARG A 193 -3.82 1.25 -13.08
C ARG A 193 -4.32 0.95 -11.67
N GLY A 194 -5.22 -0.04 -11.53
CA GLY A 194 -5.86 -0.44 -10.28
C GLY A 194 -5.54 -1.88 -9.93
N CYS A 195 -6.57 -2.72 -9.87
CA CYS A 195 -6.50 -4.11 -9.40
C CYS A 195 -5.46 -4.95 -10.14
N LEU A 196 -5.43 -4.93 -11.49
CA LEU A 196 -4.48 -5.74 -12.26
C LEU A 196 -3.02 -5.35 -11.96
N SER A 197 -2.78 -4.05 -11.86
CA SER A 197 -1.48 -3.49 -11.47
C SER A 197 -1.08 -3.95 -10.07
N LYS A 198 -1.95 -3.77 -9.07
CA LYS A 198 -1.60 -4.09 -7.69
C LYS A 198 -1.50 -5.58 -7.41
N ARG A 199 -2.35 -6.38 -8.05
CA ARG A 199 -2.25 -7.84 -8.05
C ARG A 199 -0.91 -8.29 -8.63
N SER A 200 -0.43 -7.68 -9.72
CA SER A 200 0.90 -7.97 -10.25
C SER A 200 2.02 -7.60 -9.26
N GLN A 201 1.91 -6.46 -8.57
CA GLN A 201 2.90 -6.03 -7.59
C GLN A 201 2.99 -6.96 -6.37
N ILE A 202 1.85 -7.48 -5.90
CA ILE A 202 1.78 -8.37 -4.74
C ILE A 202 2.22 -9.78 -5.11
N LEU A 203 1.62 -10.37 -6.17
CA LEU A 203 1.88 -11.76 -6.53
C LEU A 203 3.26 -12.01 -7.14
N PHE A 204 3.90 -10.98 -7.69
CA PHE A 204 5.23 -11.11 -8.30
C PHE A 204 6.36 -10.65 -7.39
N SER A 205 6.02 -10.18 -6.18
CA SER A 205 7.02 -10.00 -5.11
C SER A 205 7.73 -11.34 -4.86
N PRO A 206 9.05 -11.31 -4.57
CA PRO A 206 9.74 -12.48 -4.02
C PRO A 206 9.11 -12.97 -2.71
#